data_AF-A0A7J3DJ30-F1
#
_entry.id   AF-A0A7J3DJ30-F1
#
_cell.length_a   1.000
_cell.length_b   1.000
_cell.length_c   1.000
_cell.angle_alpha   90.00
_cell.angle_beta   90.00
_cell.angle_gamma   90.00
#
_symmetry.space_group_name_H-M   'P 1'
#
loop_
_entity.id
_entity.type
_entity.pdbx_description
1 polymer ?
#
loop_
_entity_poly.entity_id
_entity_poly.type
_entity_poly.pdbx_seq_one_letter_code
_entity_poly.pdbx_strand_id
1 'polypeptide(L)'
;MIEDEIVHWWKDEKGEQHKTILRLESEPPSESNGFPRDGIILLRLINSTGNVAMRISPDEALRLSTQLLAVAKDLLNQKRKLWNEKEL
;
A
#
# COMPACT_ATOMS: atom_id res chain seq x y z
N MET A 1 7.75 3.54 -3.25
CA MET A 1 8.34 2.19 -3.13
C MET A 1 7.21 1.16 -3.18
N ILE A 2 7.44 -0.05 -3.69
CA ILE A 2 6.46 -1.14 -3.62
C ILE A 2 6.79 -1.99 -2.39
N GLU A 3 5.82 -2.19 -1.51
CA GLU A 3 6.00 -2.92 -0.24
C GLU A 3 5.50 -4.36 -0.33
N ASP A 4 4.34 -4.58 -0.96
CA ASP A 4 3.74 -5.91 -1.12
C ASP A 4 2.77 -5.95 -2.31
N GLU A 5 2.49 -7.14 -2.84
CA GLU A 5 1.60 -7.36 -3.99
C GLU A 5 0.84 -8.70 -3.90
N ILE A 6 -0.48 -8.64 -4.02
CA ILE A 6 -1.36 -9.80 -4.18
C ILE A 6 -1.85 -9.85 -5.62
N VAL A 7 -1.58 -10.98 -6.29
CA VAL A 7 -1.99 -11.23 -7.68
C VAL A 7 -3.11 -12.27 -7.72
N HIS A 8 -4.25 -11.88 -8.27
CA HIS A 8 -5.39 -12.77 -8.47
C HIS A 8 -5.68 -12.97 -9.97
N TRP A 9 -5.71 -14.23 -10.38
CA TRP A 9 -6.08 -14.64 -11.74
C TRP A 9 -7.48 -15.22 -11.74
N TRP A 10 -8.32 -14.81 -12.68
CA TRP A 10 -9.69 -15.29 -12.81
C TRP A 10 -10.11 -15.37 -14.28
N LYS A 11 -11.23 -16.06 -14.55
CA LYS A 11 -11.84 -16.11 -15.89
C LYS A 11 -13.23 -15.51 -15.85
N ASP A 12 -13.60 -14.77 -16.87
CA ASP A 12 -14.95 -14.23 -17.00
C ASP A 12 -15.94 -15.28 -17.55
N GLU A 13 -17.20 -14.87 -17.72
CA GLU A 13 -18.27 -15.73 -18.26
C GLU A 13 -18.01 -16.19 -19.71
N LYS A 14 -17.12 -15.51 -20.44
CA LYS A 14 -16.69 -15.88 -21.80
C LYS A 14 -15.45 -16.76 -21.80
N GLY A 15 -14.88 -17.04 -20.63
CA GLY A 15 -13.66 -17.82 -20.46
C GLY A 15 -12.38 -17.04 -20.71
N GLU A 16 -12.45 -15.72 -20.91
CA GLU A 16 -11.27 -14.87 -21.06
C GLU A 16 -10.54 -14.77 -19.72
N GLN A 17 -9.21 -14.88 -19.75
CA GLN A 17 -8.38 -14.82 -18.57
C GLN A 17 -8.06 -13.36 -18.21
N HIS A 18 -8.33 -13.00 -16.97
CA HIS A 18 -8.12 -11.67 -16.42
C HIS A 18 -7.16 -11.71 -15.24
N LYS A 19 -6.54 -10.55 -14.98
CA LYS A 19 -5.60 -10.36 -13.87
C LYS A 19 -6.03 -9.14 -13.07
N THR A 20 -6.15 -9.32 -11.77
CA THR A 20 -6.36 -8.23 -10.81
C THR A 20 -5.21 -8.24 -9.82
N ILE A 21 -4.62 -7.07 -9.58
CA ILE A 21 -3.47 -6.90 -8.69
C ILE A 21 -3.85 -5.89 -7.60
N LEU A 22 -3.69 -6.27 -6.35
CA LEU A 22 -3.72 -5.36 -5.21
C LEU A 22 -2.28 -5.12 -4.78
N ARG A 23 -1.83 -3.88 -4.93
CA ARG A 23 -0.46 -3.47 -4.62
C ARG A 23 -0.45 -2.47 -3.48
N LEU A 24 0.45 -2.69 -2.53
CA LEU A 24 0.77 -1.74 -1.47
C LEU A 24 2.01 -0.94 -1.89
N GLU A 25 1.84 0.37 -2.00
CA GLU A 25 2.90 1.32 -2.28
C GLU A 25 3.07 2.27 -1.09
N SER A 26 4.29 2.74 -0.86
CA SER A 26 4.60 3.74 0.14
C SER A 26 5.37 4.91 -0.48
N GLU A 27 5.10 6.10 0.03
CA GLU A 27 5.91 7.29 -0.19
C GLU A 27 6.45 7.74 1.16
N PRO A 28 7.77 8.00 1.27
CA PRO A 28 8.36 8.40 2.53
C PRO A 28 7.84 9.77 2.99
N PRO A 29 7.91 10.08 4.29
CA PRO A 29 7.65 11.41 4.80
C PRO A 29 8.56 12.42 4.10
N SER A 30 8.03 13.61 3.82
CA SER A 30 8.76 14.66 3.12
C SER A 30 8.69 15.98 3.87
N GLU A 31 9.64 16.86 3.62
CA GLU A 31 9.56 18.23 4.12
C GLU A 31 8.84 19.12 3.13
N SER A 32 7.84 19.86 3.61
CA SER A 32 7.15 20.86 2.81
C SER A 32 7.01 22.14 3.62
N ASN A 33 7.57 23.24 3.10
CA ASN A 33 7.65 24.55 3.77
C ASN A 33 8.30 24.49 5.17
N GLY A 34 9.32 23.66 5.33
CA GLY A 34 10.04 23.52 6.61
C GLY A 34 9.33 22.66 7.65
N PHE A 35 8.16 22.08 7.34
CA PHE A 35 7.44 21.18 8.24
C PHE A 35 7.46 19.73 7.72
N PRO A 36 7.72 18.73 8.59
CA PRO A 36 7.58 17.32 8.24
C PRO A 36 6.13 16.96 7.90
N ARG A 37 5.90 16.43 6.70
CA ARG A 37 4.64 15.85 6.25
C ARG A 37 4.65 14.35 6.46
N ASP A 38 3.48 13.79 6.68
CA ASP A 38 3.32 12.34 6.76
C ASP A 38 3.70 11.68 5.43
N GLY A 39 4.28 10.47 5.52
CA GLY A 39 4.38 9.59 4.37
C GLY A 39 2.99 9.11 3.96
N ILE A 40 2.86 8.69 2.70
CA ILE A 40 1.58 8.24 2.14
C ILE A 40 1.67 6.75 1.90
N ILE A 41 0.63 6.02 2.29
CA ILE A 41 0.43 4.63 1.89
C ILE A 41 -0.63 4.63 0.80
N LEU A 42 -0.31 4.06 -0.36
CA LEU A 42 -1.24 3.89 -1.47
C LEU A 42 -1.60 2.41 -1.62
N LEU A 43 -2.90 2.10 -1.60
CA LEU A 43 -3.42 0.81 -2.08
C LEU A 43 -3.87 0.99 -3.53
N ARG A 44 -3.21 0.28 -4.46
CA ARG A 44 -3.57 0.32 -5.88
C ARG A 44 -4.25 -0.98 -6.27
N LEU A 45 -5.46 -0.86 -6.80
CA LEU A 45 -6.15 -1.95 -7.49
C LEU A 45 -5.93 -1.77 -9.00
N ILE A 46 -5.12 -2.62 -9.59
CA ILE A 46 -4.90 -2.65 -11.04
C ILE A 46 -5.78 -3.76 -11.60
N ASN A 47 -6.70 -3.40 -12.48
CA ASN A 47 -7.57 -4.35 -13.16
C ASN A 47 -7.55 -4.11 -14.67
N SER A 48 -7.56 -5.20 -15.44
CA SER A 48 -7.71 -5.15 -16.91
C SER A 48 -9.12 -4.78 -17.36
N THR A 49 -10.11 -4.82 -16.46
CA THR A 49 -11.52 -4.53 -16.71
C THR A 49 -12.07 -3.51 -15.69
N GLY A 50 -13.07 -2.69 -16.05
CA GLY A 50 -13.64 -1.71 -15.11
C GLY A 50 -14.61 -2.36 -14.13
N ASN A 51 -14.47 -2.09 -12.82
CA ASN A 51 -15.31 -2.59 -11.70
C ASN A 51 -15.16 -4.07 -11.32
N VAL A 52 -14.03 -4.45 -10.71
CA VAL A 52 -13.89 -5.74 -10.02
C VAL A 52 -13.57 -5.51 -8.55
N ALA A 53 -14.29 -6.19 -7.67
CA ALA A 53 -13.95 -6.31 -6.27
C ALA A 53 -13.02 -7.52 -6.09
N MET A 54 -11.81 -7.31 -5.58
CA MET A 54 -10.91 -8.40 -5.24
C MET A 54 -11.43 -9.12 -4.00
N ARG A 55 -11.74 -10.41 -4.13
CA ARG A 55 -11.99 -11.28 -2.99
C ARG A 55 -10.66 -11.80 -2.48
N ILE A 56 -10.32 -11.45 -1.25
CA ILE A 56 -9.12 -11.94 -0.56
C ILE A 56 -9.52 -12.95 0.52
N SER A 57 -8.69 -13.95 0.71
CA SER A 57 -8.83 -14.90 1.82
C SER A 57 -8.47 -14.24 3.17
N PRO A 58 -8.93 -14.80 4.31
CA PRO A 58 -8.57 -14.28 5.62
C PRO A 58 -7.06 -14.22 5.87
N ASP A 59 -6.30 -15.17 5.34
CA ASP A 59 -4.84 -15.20 5.46
C ASP A 59 -4.16 -14.09 4.63
N GLU A 60 -4.63 -13.84 3.40
CA GLU A 60 -4.19 -12.71 2.58
C GLU A 60 -4.54 -11.37 3.24
N ALA A 61 -5.74 -11.26 3.83
CA ALA A 61 -6.16 -10.09 4.58
C ALA A 61 -5.28 -9.85 5.81
N LEU A 62 -4.93 -10.91 6.55
CA LEU A 62 -4.05 -10.83 7.71
C LEU A 62 -2.63 -10.40 7.29
N ARG A 63 -2.08 -10.99 6.22
CA ARG A 63 -0.77 -10.61 5.68
C ARG A 63 -0.74 -9.14 5.26
N LEU A 64 -1.72 -8.72 4.45
CA LEU A 64 -1.85 -7.33 4.01
C LEU A 64 -1.96 -6.37 5.19
N SER A 65 -2.79 -6.69 6.19
CA SER A 65 -3.00 -5.84 7.36
C SER A 65 -1.73 -5.72 8.22
N THR A 66 -0.96 -6.81 8.33
CA THR A 66 0.30 -6.82 9.08
C THR A 66 1.36 -5.97 8.39
N GLN A 67 1.46 -6.08 7.07
CA GLN A 67 2.37 -5.25 6.27
C GLN A 67 2.00 -3.77 6.35
N LEU A 68 0.71 -3.46 6.19
CA LEU A 68 0.17 -2.11 6.36
C LEU A 68 0.54 -1.51 7.73
N LEU A 69 0.36 -2.28 8.80
CA LEU A 69 0.71 -1.86 10.15
C LEU A 69 2.22 -1.60 10.30
N ALA A 70 3.05 -2.48 9.75
CA ALA A 70 4.50 -2.35 9.82
C ALA A 70 5.00 -1.08 9.10
N VAL A 71 4.56 -0.87 7.86
CA VAL A 71 4.91 0.31 7.05
C VAL A 71 4.42 1.59 7.72
N ALA A 72 3.17 1.62 8.20
CA ALA A 72 2.63 2.80 8.89
C ALA A 72 3.44 3.16 10.15
N LYS A 73 3.83 2.17 10.96
CA LYS A 73 4.69 2.40 12.14
C LYS A 73 6.04 2.98 11.75
N ASP A 74 6.66 2.47 10.69
CA ASP A 74 7.96 2.95 10.25
C ASP A 74 7.89 4.40 9.77
N LEU A 75 6.89 4.74 8.92
CA LEU A 75 6.68 6.12 8.45
C LEU A 75 6.44 7.11 9.61
N LEU A 76 5.67 6.72 10.63
CA LEU A 76 5.48 7.54 11.83
C LEU A 76 6.78 7.75 12.61
N ASN A 77 7.61 6.72 12.72
CA ASN A 77 8.91 6.83 13.37
C ASN A 77 9.89 7.69 12.57
N GLN A 78 9.90 7.57 11.23
CA GLN A 78 10.69 8.43 10.35
C GLN A 78 10.30 9.91 10.53
N LYS A 79 8.99 10.22 10.55
CA LYS A 79 8.52 11.59 10.82
C LYS A 79 8.95 12.11 12.19
N ARG A 80 8.93 11.27 13.24
CA ARG A 80 9.43 11.65 14.57
C ARG A 80 10.93 11.94 14.57
N LYS A 81 11.73 11.15 13.84
CA LYS A 81 13.17 11.43 13.67
C LYS A 81 13.41 12.79 13.03
N LEU A 82 12.68 13.10 11.95
CA LEU A 82 12.76 14.41 11.29
C LEU A 82 12.44 15.58 12.23
N TRP A 83 11.51 15.40 13.16
CA TRP A 83 11.24 16.40 14.21
C TRP A 83 12.39 16.52 15.21
N ASN A 84 12.91 15.40 15.71
CA ASN A 84 13.98 15.39 16.70
C ASN A 84 15.30 15.94 16.15
N GLU A 85 15.58 15.72 14.86
CA GLU A 85 16.75 16.28 14.16
C GLU A 85 16.65 17.81 14.01
N LYS A 86 15.46 18.42 14.16
CA LYS A 86 15.26 19.87 14.14
C LYS A 86 15.31 20.54 15.52
N GLU A 87 15.22 19.78 16.61
CA GLU A 87 15.31 20.32 17.98
C GLU A 87 16.75 20.40 18.52
N LEU A 88 17.74 19.88 17.78
CA LEU A 88 19.19 19.95 18.07
C LEU A 88 19.87 21.06 17.26
#